data_AF-V5SGN1-F1
#
_entry.id   AF-V5SGN1-F1
#
_cell.length_a   1.000
_cell.length_b   1.000
_cell.length_c   1.000
_cell.angle_alpha   90.00
_cell.angle_beta   90.00
_cell.angle_gamma   90.00
#
_symmetry.space_group_name_H-M   'P 1'
#
loop_
_entity.id
_entity.type
_entity.pdbx_description
1 polymer ?
#
loop_
_entity_poly.entity_id
_entity_poly.type
_entity_poly.pdbx_seq_one_letter_code
_entity_poly.pdbx_strand_id
1 'polypeptide(L)'
;MTLGNITTERAWAALQDAFRRDIRRPVKYEGSDWYQITPEEQKVFGISLTSMPPVVTAYRYYEEVLGLTDTDILSPAIIAVIRQDVAHRFGMKPQILCHSEFENFAKLFGISRRTAHAWFIKHEFWCVRRGIQSYEDDDAGFFY
;
A
#
# COMPACT_ATOMS: atom_id res chain seq x y z
N MET A 1 0.39 -29.67 13.11
CA MET A 1 1.73 -29.10 12.82
C MET A 1 1.75 -27.68 13.35
N THR A 2 2.44 -27.45 14.46
CA THR A 2 2.61 -26.12 15.06
C THR A 2 3.73 -25.41 14.30
N LEU A 3 3.36 -24.54 13.36
CA LEU A 3 4.22 -23.45 12.92
C LEU A 3 4.66 -22.71 14.20
N GLY A 4 5.95 -22.75 14.52
CA GLY A 4 6.46 -22.17 15.77
C GLY A 4 5.94 -20.74 15.95
N ASN A 5 5.35 -20.45 17.11
CA ASN A 5 4.64 -19.20 17.42
C ASN A 5 5.42 -17.97 16.95
N ILE A 6 5.09 -17.45 15.75
CA ILE A 6 5.61 -16.18 15.28
C ILE A 6 4.92 -15.12 16.13
N THR A 7 5.68 -14.41 16.95
CA THR A 7 5.10 -13.32 17.76
C THR A 7 4.79 -12.12 16.88
N THR A 8 3.83 -11.31 17.32
CA THR A 8 3.47 -10.05 16.65
C THR A 8 4.70 -9.15 16.46
N GLU A 9 5.58 -9.04 17.46
CA GLU A 9 6.80 -8.24 17.37
C GLU A 9 7.75 -8.74 16.28
N ARG A 10 7.94 -10.06 16.18
CA ARG A 10 8.80 -10.66 15.15
C ARG A 10 8.21 -10.47 13.75
N ALA A 11 6.89 -10.56 13.63
CA ALA A 11 6.20 -10.32 12.36
C ALA A 11 6.38 -8.86 11.90
N TRP A 12 6.17 -7.89 12.79
CA TRP A 12 6.39 -6.48 12.50
C TRP A 12 7.86 -6.13 12.21
N ALA A 13 8.81 -6.74 12.92
CA ALA A 13 10.22 -6.59 12.63
C ALA A 13 10.57 -7.07 11.22
N ALA A 14 10.04 -8.24 10.81
CA ALA A 14 10.22 -8.75 9.46
C ALA A 14 9.62 -7.83 8.38
N LEU A 15 8.44 -7.24 8.63
CA LEU A 15 7.84 -6.25 7.75
C LEU A 15 8.69 -4.99 7.59
N GLN A 16 9.24 -4.48 8.70
CA GLN A 16 10.13 -3.32 8.69
C GLN A 16 11.45 -3.62 7.94
N ASP A 17 12.03 -4.80 8.12
CA ASP A 17 13.25 -5.19 7.42
C ASP A 17 13.01 -5.39 5.92
N ALA A 18 11.89 -6.03 5.56
CA ALA A 18 11.48 -6.15 4.16
C ALA A 18 11.29 -4.76 3.53
N PHE A 19 10.61 -3.84 4.23
CA PHE A 19 10.40 -2.48 3.76
C PHE A 19 11.73 -1.77 3.49
N ARG A 20 12.67 -1.78 4.46
CA ARG A 20 14.00 -1.16 4.30
C ARG A 20 14.80 -1.71 3.12
N ARG A 21 14.66 -3.00 2.86
CA ARG A 21 15.27 -3.66 1.70
C ARG A 21 14.63 -3.18 0.40
N ASP A 22 13.30 -3.12 0.34
CA ASP A 22 12.56 -2.94 -0.90
C ASP A 22 12.48 -1.47 -1.35
N ILE A 23 12.52 -0.50 -0.43
CA ILE A 23 12.65 0.93 -0.79
C ILE A 23 13.95 1.27 -1.51
N ARG A 24 14.98 0.41 -1.41
CA ARG A 24 16.27 0.59 -2.08
C ARG A 24 16.29 0.01 -3.50
N ARG A 25 15.23 -0.72 -3.90
CA ARG A 25 15.15 -1.28 -5.25
C ARG A 25 15.07 -0.12 -6.26
N PRO A 26 15.92 -0.11 -7.29
CA PRO A 26 15.85 0.92 -8.32
C PRO A 26 14.55 0.74 -9.11
N VAL A 27 13.67 1.73 -9.01
CA VAL A 27 12.45 1.82 -9.80
C VAL A 27 12.48 3.17 -10.50
N LYS A 28 12.17 3.18 -11.81
CA LYS A 28 12.09 4.43 -12.57
C LYS A 28 10.73 5.07 -12.33
N TYR A 29 10.68 6.19 -11.61
CA TYR A 29 9.45 6.94 -11.32
C TYR A 29 9.23 8.14 -12.27
N GLU A 30 9.84 8.12 -13.46
CA GLU A 30 9.77 9.20 -14.47
C GLU A 30 8.99 8.76 -15.72
N GLY A 31 7.96 9.53 -16.13
CA GLY A 31 7.14 9.33 -17.35
C GLY A 31 5.65 9.75 -17.20
N SER A 32 4.72 9.12 -17.93
CA SER A 32 3.26 9.35 -17.93
C SER A 32 2.34 8.28 -17.31
N ASP A 33 2.88 7.25 -16.67
CA ASP A 33 2.16 6.16 -15.98
C ASP A 33 1.82 6.55 -14.53
N TRP A 34 0.97 5.76 -13.87
CA TRP A 34 0.35 6.11 -12.59
C TRP A 34 1.31 6.29 -11.43
N TYR A 35 2.46 5.62 -11.47
CA TYR A 35 3.52 5.74 -10.46
C TYR A 35 4.52 6.87 -10.77
N GLN A 36 4.32 7.64 -11.84
CA GLN A 36 5.24 8.68 -12.28
C GLN A 36 4.74 10.06 -11.85
N ILE A 37 5.62 10.96 -11.38
CA ILE A 37 5.25 12.28 -10.84
C ILE A 37 5.42 13.37 -11.89
N THR A 38 4.38 14.16 -12.12
CA THR A 38 4.45 15.41 -12.90
C THR A 38 4.92 16.59 -12.03
N PRO A 39 5.54 17.64 -12.61
CA PRO A 39 5.92 18.85 -11.87
C PRO A 39 4.77 19.50 -11.10
N GLU A 40 3.56 19.48 -11.67
CA GLU A 40 2.34 20.02 -11.07
C GLU A 40 1.94 19.24 -9.83
N GLU A 41 1.96 17.90 -9.90
CA GLU A 41 1.69 17.03 -8.75
C GLU A 41 2.74 17.21 -7.65
N GLN A 42 4.02 17.36 -8.02
CA GLN A 42 5.06 17.67 -7.05
C GLN A 42 4.78 18.99 -6.32
N LYS A 43 4.32 20.02 -7.03
CA LYS A 43 3.98 21.33 -6.46
C LYS A 43 2.73 21.27 -5.57
N VAL A 44 1.66 20.62 -6.04
CA VAL A 44 0.35 20.59 -5.35
C VAL A 44 0.39 19.61 -4.17
N PHE A 45 0.82 18.38 -4.42
CA PHE A 45 0.79 17.30 -3.44
C PHE A 45 2.01 17.29 -2.53
N GLY A 46 3.12 17.88 -2.95
CA GLY A 46 4.38 17.85 -2.19
C GLY A 46 5.04 16.47 -2.19
N ILE A 47 4.71 15.61 -3.16
CA ILE A 47 5.37 14.32 -3.35
C ILE A 47 6.58 14.55 -4.27
N SER A 48 7.76 14.15 -3.83
CA SER A 48 8.98 14.17 -4.65
C SER A 48 9.33 12.77 -5.13
N LEU A 49 10.17 12.68 -6.18
CA LEU A 49 10.76 11.41 -6.62
C LEU A 49 11.49 10.66 -5.49
N THR A 50 12.10 11.40 -4.55
CA THR A 50 12.76 10.83 -3.37
C THR A 50 11.78 10.23 -2.35
N SER A 51 10.53 10.71 -2.33
CA SER A 51 9.46 10.22 -1.44
C SER A 51 8.73 8.99 -1.99
N MET A 52 8.89 8.72 -3.29
CA MET A 52 8.15 7.68 -4.01
C MET A 52 8.47 6.26 -3.56
N PRO A 53 9.74 5.83 -3.51
CA PRO A 53 10.03 4.45 -3.13
C PRO A 53 9.42 4.07 -1.77
N PRO A 54 9.54 4.88 -0.70
CA PRO A 54 8.86 4.62 0.57
C PRO A 54 7.34 4.50 0.45
N VAL A 55 6.66 5.47 -0.17
CA VAL A 55 5.18 5.49 -0.19
C VAL A 55 4.60 4.39 -1.07
N VAL A 56 5.20 4.11 -2.23
CA VAL A 56 4.78 3.03 -3.12
C VAL A 56 4.97 1.67 -2.42
N THR A 57 6.11 1.47 -1.76
CA THR A 57 6.38 0.21 -1.03
C THR A 57 5.40 0.03 0.11
N ALA A 58 5.12 1.09 0.90
CA ALA A 58 4.14 1.03 1.97
C ALA A 58 2.73 0.73 1.45
N TYR A 59 2.35 1.26 0.29
CA TYR A 59 1.06 1.01 -0.34
C TYR A 59 0.91 -0.47 -0.74
N ARG A 60 1.92 -1.03 -1.40
CA ARG A 60 1.92 -2.47 -1.76
C ARG A 60 1.78 -3.37 -0.53
N TYR A 61 2.46 -3.01 0.56
CA TYR A 61 2.40 -3.78 1.80
C TYR A 61 1.03 -3.66 2.46
N TYR A 62 0.42 -2.48 2.38
CA TYR A 62 -0.95 -2.25 2.84
C TYR A 62 -1.94 -3.15 2.07
N GLU A 63 -1.83 -3.22 0.74
CA GLU A 63 -2.67 -4.10 -0.09
C GLU A 63 -2.52 -5.58 0.27
N GLU A 64 -1.28 -6.07 0.44
CA GLU A 64 -1.02 -7.46 0.83
C GLU A 64 -1.53 -7.78 2.25
N VAL A 65 -1.32 -6.87 3.20
CA VAL A 65 -1.82 -7.01 4.57
C VAL A 65 -3.35 -7.06 4.58
N LEU A 66 -4.02 -6.26 3.75
CA LEU A 66 -5.47 -6.33 3.57
C LEU A 66 -5.93 -7.58 2.80
N GLY A 67 -5.01 -8.29 2.15
CA GLY A 67 -5.26 -9.47 1.33
C GLY A 67 -5.82 -9.14 -0.05
N LEU A 68 -5.61 -7.91 -0.53
CA LEU A 68 -6.07 -7.47 -1.86
C LEU A 68 -5.15 -7.96 -2.98
N THR A 69 -3.92 -8.33 -2.62
CA THR A 69 -2.92 -8.85 -3.55
C THR A 69 -2.23 -10.06 -2.95
N ASP A 70 -1.94 -11.05 -3.77
CA ASP A 70 -1.07 -12.17 -3.41
C ASP A 70 0.36 -11.86 -3.88
N THR A 71 1.19 -11.37 -2.97
CA THR A 71 2.61 -11.06 -3.24
C THR A 71 3.54 -11.97 -2.44
N ASP A 72 4.83 -11.93 -2.80
CA ASP A 72 5.90 -12.73 -2.21
C ASP A 72 6.76 -11.90 -1.22
N ILE A 73 6.20 -10.84 -0.63
CA ILE A 73 6.96 -9.90 0.20
C ILE A 73 7.46 -10.59 1.47
N LEU A 74 6.57 -11.33 2.14
CA LEU A 74 6.85 -12.16 3.32
C LEU A 74 6.10 -13.48 3.23
N SER A 75 6.45 -14.43 4.11
CA SER A 75 5.73 -15.69 4.15
C SER A 75 4.25 -15.48 4.56
N PRO A 76 3.31 -16.30 4.04
CA PRO A 76 1.89 -16.17 4.37
C PRO A 76 1.61 -16.22 5.87
N ALA A 77 2.39 -17.00 6.63
CA ALA A 77 2.28 -17.08 8.08
C ALA A 77 2.59 -15.75 8.78
N ILE A 78 3.58 -14.99 8.30
CA ILE A 78 3.91 -13.67 8.86
C ILE A 78 2.82 -12.65 8.51
N ILE A 79 2.38 -12.62 7.24
CA ILE A 79 1.31 -11.71 6.80
C ILE A 79 0.01 -11.98 7.55
N ALA A 80 -0.33 -13.25 7.83
CA ALA A 80 -1.52 -13.60 8.61
C ALA A 80 -1.49 -13.01 10.03
N VAL A 81 -0.34 -13.05 10.70
CA VAL A 81 -0.15 -12.44 12.04
C VAL A 81 -0.34 -10.92 11.97
N ILE A 82 0.29 -10.27 10.98
CA ILE A 82 0.19 -8.81 10.81
C ILE A 82 -1.25 -8.42 10.49
N ARG A 83 -1.92 -9.13 9.58
CA ARG A 83 -3.32 -8.90 9.20
C ARG A 83 -4.26 -8.95 10.41
N GLN A 84 -4.07 -9.94 11.28
CA GLN A 84 -4.84 -10.06 12.51
C GLN A 84 -4.56 -8.89 13.47
N ASP A 85 -3.28 -8.52 13.65
CA ASP A 85 -2.89 -7.43 14.53
C ASP A 85 -3.40 -6.07 14.05
N VAL A 86 -3.29 -5.76 12.74
CA VAL A 86 -3.74 -4.46 12.22
C VAL A 86 -5.26 -4.29 12.31
N ALA A 87 -6.02 -5.36 12.13
CA ALA A 87 -7.46 -5.32 12.30
C ALA A 87 -7.84 -5.01 13.75
N HIS A 88 -7.14 -5.63 14.72
CA HIS A 88 -7.40 -5.41 16.14
C HIS A 88 -6.88 -4.05 16.64
N ARG A 89 -5.66 -3.67 16.26
CA ARG A 89 -4.95 -2.49 16.78
C ARG A 89 -5.33 -1.19 16.08
N PHE A 90 -5.59 -1.24 14.78
CA PHE A 90 -5.86 -0.06 13.96
C PHE A 90 -7.28 -0.04 13.39
N GLY A 91 -8.09 -1.08 13.63
CA GLY A 91 -9.46 -1.18 13.11
C GLY A 91 -9.51 -1.39 11.59
N MET A 92 -8.39 -1.78 10.97
CA MET A 92 -8.30 -1.97 9.52
C MET A 92 -9.20 -3.11 9.07
N LYS A 93 -10.00 -2.87 8.03
CA LYS A 93 -10.92 -3.88 7.49
C LYS A 93 -10.28 -4.65 6.34
N PRO A 94 -10.10 -5.98 6.46
CA PRO A 94 -9.62 -6.79 5.34
C PRO A 94 -10.47 -6.56 4.09
N GLN A 95 -9.83 -6.66 2.91
CA GLN A 95 -10.48 -6.50 1.60
C GLN A 95 -11.08 -5.11 1.31
N ILE A 96 -10.84 -4.09 2.14
CA ILE A 96 -11.38 -2.74 1.93
C ILE A 96 -10.22 -1.74 1.92
N LEU A 97 -10.06 -1.04 0.80
CA LEU A 97 -9.16 0.11 0.72
C LEU A 97 -9.80 1.33 1.39
N CYS A 98 -9.05 1.98 2.28
CA CYS A 98 -9.49 3.21 2.93
C CYS A 98 -8.31 4.18 3.08
N HIS A 99 -8.48 5.42 2.60
CA HIS A 99 -7.43 6.43 2.63
C HIS A 99 -6.92 6.68 4.06
N SER A 100 -7.82 6.77 5.03
CA SER A 100 -7.46 7.07 6.43
C SER A 100 -6.73 5.91 7.12
N GLU A 101 -7.05 4.67 6.74
CA GLU A 101 -6.33 3.49 7.20
C GLU A 101 -4.93 3.44 6.61
N PHE A 102 -4.79 3.69 5.31
CA PHE A 102 -3.48 3.76 4.66
C PHE A 102 -2.61 4.88 5.26
N GLU A 103 -3.17 6.07 5.48
CA GLU A 103 -2.48 7.18 6.13
C GLU A 103 -1.94 6.81 7.52
N ASN A 104 -2.68 6.01 8.29
CA ASN A 104 -2.24 5.55 9.60
C ASN A 104 -1.19 4.43 9.50
N PHE A 105 -1.36 3.51 8.56
CA PHE A 105 -0.40 2.46 8.28
C PHE A 105 0.95 3.02 7.82
N ALA A 106 0.93 4.01 6.92
CA ALA A 106 2.14 4.64 6.38
C ALA A 106 3.01 5.33 7.44
N LYS A 107 2.40 5.80 8.55
CA LYS A 107 3.14 6.37 9.70
C LYS A 107 4.12 5.38 10.33
N LEU A 108 3.84 4.08 10.25
CA LEU A 108 4.73 3.02 10.76
C LEU A 108 6.09 3.02 10.05
N PHE A 109 6.18 3.64 8.88
CA PHE A 109 7.39 3.73 8.07
C PHE A 109 7.95 5.17 8.00
N GLY A 110 7.46 6.08 8.86
CA GLY A 110 7.90 7.47 8.88
C GLY A 110 7.38 8.32 7.71
N ILE A 111 6.38 7.83 6.97
CA ILE A 111 5.80 8.57 5.85
C ILE A 111 4.80 9.60 6.38
N SER A 112 4.88 10.83 5.87
CA SER A 112 3.97 11.89 6.27
C SER A 112 2.54 11.59 5.83
N ARG A 113 1.57 12.01 6.65
CA ARG A 113 0.14 11.90 6.31
C ARG A 113 -0.18 12.53 4.96
N ARG A 114 0.39 13.71 4.66
CA ARG A 114 0.21 14.41 3.38
C ARG A 114 0.68 13.58 2.20
N THR A 115 1.86 12.96 2.30
CA THR A 115 2.43 12.11 1.24
C THR A 115 1.56 10.86 1.02
N ALA A 116 1.16 10.19 2.10
CA ALA A 116 0.31 9.01 2.03
C ALA A 116 -1.07 9.34 1.41
N HIS A 117 -1.70 10.42 1.87
CA HIS A 117 -2.99 10.88 1.34
C HIS A 117 -2.91 11.14 -0.16
N ALA A 118 -1.95 11.96 -0.59
CA ALA A 118 -1.83 12.32 -1.99
C ALA A 118 -1.50 11.11 -2.89
N TRP A 119 -0.70 10.16 -2.41
CA TRP A 119 -0.45 8.91 -3.12
C TRP A 119 -1.74 8.09 -3.28
N PHE A 120 -2.50 7.93 -2.20
CA PHE A 120 -3.75 7.16 -2.20
C PHE A 120 -4.75 7.72 -3.22
N ILE A 121 -5.02 9.03 -3.16
CA ILE A 121 -5.97 9.69 -4.07
C ILE A 121 -5.49 9.60 -5.52
N LYS A 122 -4.19 9.73 -5.76
CA LYS A 122 -3.62 9.59 -7.10
C LYS A 122 -3.81 8.18 -7.66
N HIS A 123 -3.54 7.15 -6.85
CA HIS A 123 -3.73 5.75 -7.24
C HIS A 123 -5.21 5.44 -7.50
N GLU A 124 -6.10 5.85 -6.60
CA GLU A 124 -7.55 5.68 -6.75
C GLU A 124 -8.06 6.33 -8.04
N PHE A 125 -7.67 7.57 -8.31
CA PHE A 125 -8.06 8.26 -9.55
C PHE A 125 -7.50 7.57 -10.81
N TRP A 126 -6.33 6.95 -10.72
CA TRP A 126 -5.82 6.13 -11.82
C TRP A 126 -6.64 4.84 -12.03
N CYS A 127 -7.01 4.13 -10.95
CA CYS A 127 -7.85 2.93 -11.03
C CYS A 127 -9.19 3.23 -11.73
N VAL A 128 -9.82 4.36 -11.38
CA VAL A 128 -11.05 4.83 -12.02
C VAL A 128 -10.83 5.08 -13.52
N ARG A 129 -9.81 5.85 -13.89
CA ARG A 129 -9.52 6.16 -15.32
C ARG A 129 -9.20 4.93 -16.16
N ARG A 130 -8.78 3.82 -15.53
CA ARG A 130 -8.43 2.56 -16.20
C ARG A 130 -9.56 1.53 -16.20
N GLY A 131 -10.71 1.84 -15.59
CA GLY A 131 -11.81 0.87 -15.43
C GLY A 131 -11.47 -0.30 -14.52
N ILE A 132 -10.47 -0.14 -13.63
CA ILE A 132 -10.10 -1.16 -12.63
C ILE A 132 -11.10 -1.13 -11.46
N GLN A 133 -11.58 0.07 -11.12
CA GLN A 133 -12.61 0.25 -10.10
C GLN A 133 -13.96 -0.15 -10.68
N SER A 134 -14.60 -1.15 -10.09
CA SER A 134 -16.00 -1.49 -10.36
C SER A 134 -16.94 -0.79 -9.38
N TYR A 135 -18.15 -0.54 -9.84
CA TYR A 135 -19.26 0.06 -9.10
C TYR A 135 -20.45 -0.90 -9.06
N GLU A 136 -21.29 -0.79 -8.03
CA GLU A 136 -22.46 -1.67 -7.85
C GLU A 136 -23.52 -1.47 -8.94
N ASP A 137 -23.52 -0.29 -9.58
CA ASP A 137 -24.36 0.08 -10.71
C ASP A 137 -23.67 -0.09 -12.07
N ASP A 138 -22.46 -0.66 -12.11
CA ASP A 138 -21.87 -1.08 -13.37
C ASP A 138 -22.74 -2.19 -13.97
N ASP A 139 -23.35 -1.92 -15.12
CA ASP A 139 -24.04 -2.93 -15.90
C ASP A 139 -23.06 -4.09 -16.16
N ALA A 140 -23.49 -5.32 -15.85
CA ALA A 140 -22.68 -6.55 -15.90
C ALA A 140 -22.12 -6.94 -17.30
N GLY A 141 -22.05 -6.01 -18.24
CA GLY A 141 -21.82 -6.25 -19.67
C GLY A 141 -20.69 -5.45 -20.32
N PHE A 142 -19.91 -4.63 -19.63
CA PHE A 142 -18.80 -3.90 -20.25
C PHE A 142 -17.47 -4.07 -19.52
N PHE A 143 -16.86 -5.25 -19.71
CA PHE A 143 -15.42 -5.41 -19.55
C PHE A 143 -14.78 -5.43 -20.95
N TYR A 144 -13.94 -4.43 -21.26
CA TYR A 144 -13.10 -4.37 -22.46
C TYR A 144 -11.69 -4.87 -22.15
#